data_AF-X1UZF7-F1
#
_entry.id   AF-X1UZF7-F1
#
_cell.length_a   1.000
_cell.length_b   1.000
_cell.length_c   1.000
_cell.angle_alpha   90.00
_cell.angle_beta   90.00
_cell.angle_gamma   90.00
#
_symmetry.space_group_name_H-M   'P 1'
#
loop_
_entity.id
_entity.type
_entity.pdbx_description
1 polymer ?
#
loop_
_entity_poly.entity_id
_entity_poly.type
_entity_poly.pdbx_seq_one_letter_code
_entity_poly.pdbx_strand_id
1 'polypeptide(L)'
;GLIYLLVVYRHAGSRRIFSISPKGIKIVVTKEPICEADWSKFDSIEVEKLAGRSNSTDYRFYFTKHGVVYREIRIKGSIDFSGLNCRAIVSQMQHYAEKMNKQFIGGKRRRNK
;
A
#
# COMPACT_ATOMS: atom_id res chain seq x y z
N GLY A 1 -12.82 8.63 9.83
CA GLY A 1 -12.83 9.42 8.58
C GLY A 1 -12.01 8.69 7.53
N LEU A 2 -12.49 8.68 6.29
CA LEU A 2 -11.83 8.10 5.12
C LEU A 2 -10.93 9.19 4.54
N ILE A 3 -9.60 9.02 4.59
CA ILE A 3 -8.66 10.15 4.48
C ILE A 3 -7.93 10.20 3.14
N TYR A 4 -7.90 9.10 2.38
CA TYR A 4 -7.41 9.11 1.00
C TYR A 4 -8.40 8.37 0.13
N LEU A 5 -8.99 9.08 -0.83
CA LEU A 5 -9.67 8.53 -2.00
C LEU A 5 -8.86 8.98 -3.21
N LEU A 6 -7.88 8.18 -3.62
CA LEU A 6 -7.22 8.46 -4.88
C LEU A 6 -8.04 7.79 -5.99
N VAL A 7 -8.62 8.61 -6.88
CA VAL A 7 -9.30 8.14 -8.07
C VAL A 7 -8.42 8.44 -9.27
N VAL A 8 -7.80 7.39 -9.82
CA VAL A 8 -7.02 7.50 -11.05
C VAL A 8 -7.92 7.24 -12.25
N TYR A 9 -7.94 8.18 -13.19
CA TYR A 9 -8.55 8.02 -14.51
C TYR A 9 -7.48 8.15 -15.58
N ARG A 10 -7.22 7.10 -16.38
CA ARG A 10 -6.66 7.27 -17.75
C ARG A 10 -7.05 6.15 -18.71
N HIS A 11 -7.44 6.57 -19.92
CA HIS A 11 -7.60 5.96 -21.26
C HIS A 11 -7.96 4.47 -21.49
N ALA A 12 -7.96 3.59 -20.48
CA ALA A 12 -8.39 2.19 -20.60
C ALA A 12 -9.58 1.82 -19.67
N GLY A 13 -10.17 2.80 -18.98
CA GLY A 13 -11.42 2.63 -18.22
C GLY A 13 -11.32 1.96 -16.84
N SER A 14 -10.14 1.55 -16.39
CA SER A 14 -9.99 0.89 -15.08
C SER A 14 -9.81 1.91 -13.96
N ARG A 15 -10.86 2.10 -13.14
CA ARG A 15 -10.80 2.91 -11.92
C ARG A 15 -10.12 2.11 -10.80
N ARG A 16 -9.03 2.65 -10.24
CA ARG A 16 -8.44 2.20 -8.97
C ARG A 16 -8.79 3.20 -7.87
N ILE A 17 -9.35 2.70 -6.77
CA ILE A 17 -9.71 3.46 -5.58
C ILE A 17 -8.93 2.90 -4.42
N PHE A 18 -8.03 3.72 -3.87
CA PHE A 18 -7.39 3.44 -2.58
C PHE A 18 -8.20 4.11 -1.49
N SER A 19 -8.53 3.37 -0.43
CA SER A 19 -9.21 3.85 0.77
C SER A 19 -8.39 3.43 1.98
N ILE A 20 -7.66 4.39 2.56
CA ILE A 20 -6.87 4.19 3.78
C ILE A 20 -7.65 4.79 4.95
N SER A 21 -7.97 3.97 5.93
CA SER A 21 -8.73 4.34 7.11
C SER A 21 -8.02 3.89 8.38
N PRO A 22 -8.45 4.33 9.57
CA PRO A 22 -7.91 3.82 10.83
C PRO A 22 -8.13 2.31 11.08
N LYS A 23 -8.99 1.63 10.31
CA LYS A 23 -9.25 0.18 10.46
C LYS A 23 -8.44 -0.69 9.49
N GLY A 24 -8.01 -0.13 8.37
CA GLY A 24 -7.43 -0.90 7.28
C GLY A 24 -7.26 -0.09 6.01
N ILE A 25 -6.61 -0.73 5.04
CA ILE A 25 -6.60 -0.31 3.64
C ILE A 25 -7.55 -1.18 2.83
N LYS A 26 -8.31 -0.53 1.96
CA LYS A 26 -9.11 -1.16 0.92
C LYS A 26 -8.70 -0.61 -0.43
N ILE A 27 -8.49 -1.49 -1.39
CA ILE A 27 -8.15 -1.16 -2.76
C ILE A 27 -9.19 -1.81 -3.65
N VAL A 28 -9.91 -0.97 -4.39
CA VAL A 28 -10.91 -1.39 -5.35
C VAL A 28 -10.35 -1.12 -6.74
N VAL A 29 -10.21 -2.17 -7.54
CA VAL A 29 -9.86 -2.05 -8.96
C VAL A 29 -11.02 -2.61 -9.76
N THR A 30 -11.44 -1.86 -10.78
CA THR A 30 -12.53 -2.31 -11.65
C THR A 30 -12.12 -3.62 -12.33
N LYS A 31 -12.95 -4.67 -12.22
CA LYS A 31 -12.70 -6.04 -12.74
C LYS A 31 -11.63 -6.87 -12.02
N GLU A 32 -11.13 -6.42 -10.87
CA GLU A 32 -10.28 -7.27 -10.00
C GLU A 32 -10.97 -7.48 -8.63
N PRO A 33 -10.67 -8.57 -7.91
CA PRO A 33 -11.12 -8.75 -6.53
C PRO A 33 -10.69 -7.59 -5.63
N ILE A 34 -11.56 -7.21 -4.69
CA ILE A 34 -11.24 -6.17 -3.71
C ILE A 34 -10.09 -6.66 -2.82
N CYS A 35 -9.05 -5.85 -2.70
CA CYS A 35 -7.94 -6.13 -1.80
C CYS A 35 -8.11 -5.32 -0.50
N GLU A 36 -8.18 -6.01 0.64
CA GLU A 36 -8.32 -5.39 1.96
C GLU A 36 -7.26 -5.90 2.94
N ALA A 37 -6.67 -5.02 3.75
CA ALA A 37 -5.80 -5.43 4.85
C ALA A 37 -6.20 -4.66 6.11
N ASP A 38 -6.47 -5.42 7.18
CA ASP A 38 -6.75 -4.89 8.50
C ASP A 38 -5.43 -4.73 9.26
N TRP A 39 -5.25 -3.56 9.84
CA TRP A 39 -4.06 -3.17 10.60
C TRP A 39 -3.73 -4.10 11.77
N SER A 40 -4.74 -4.74 12.35
CA SER A 40 -4.58 -5.70 13.44
C SER A 40 -4.00 -7.06 13.01
N LYS A 41 -3.94 -7.35 11.71
CA LYS A 41 -3.59 -8.69 11.20
C LYS A 41 -2.13 -8.90 10.86
N PHE A 42 -1.29 -7.86 10.93
CA PHE A 42 0.11 -7.91 10.58
C PHE A 42 0.95 -7.07 11.54
N ASP A 43 2.23 -7.37 11.67
CA ASP A 43 3.17 -6.69 12.57
C ASP A 43 4.22 -5.85 11.83
N SER A 44 4.29 -5.95 10.50
CA SER A 44 5.17 -5.11 9.68
C SER A 44 4.60 -4.82 8.29
N ILE A 45 5.06 -3.71 7.72
CA ILE A 45 4.80 -3.28 6.34
C ILE A 45 6.15 -3.08 5.66
N GLU A 46 6.52 -3.95 4.73
CA GLU A 46 7.74 -3.80 3.95
C GLU A 46 7.43 -3.19 2.58
N VAL A 47 8.29 -2.29 2.12
CA VAL A 47 8.13 -1.65 0.81
C VAL A 47 9.35 -1.92 -0.04
N GLU A 48 9.10 -2.46 -1.22
CA GLU A 48 10.09 -2.67 -2.28
C GLU A 48 9.83 -1.66 -3.40
N LYS A 49 10.89 -0.95 -3.80
CA LYS A 49 10.86 -0.02 -4.93
C LYS A 49 11.30 -0.78 -6.17
N LEU A 50 10.39 -1.03 -7.09
CA LEU A 50 10.67 -1.70 -8.35
C LEU A 50 11.16 -0.67 -9.38
N ALA A 51 12.26 -0.98 -10.07
CA ALA A 51 12.74 -0.16 -11.17
C ALA A 51 11.76 -0.26 -12.35
N GLY A 52 11.13 0.85 -12.72
CA GLY A 52 10.28 0.90 -13.92
C GLY A 52 11.11 1.13 -15.18
N ARG A 53 10.54 0.79 -16.35
CA ARG A 53 11.14 1.06 -17.67
C ARG A 53 11.06 2.56 -18.09
N SER A 54 10.60 3.45 -17.22
CA SER A 54 10.50 4.92 -17.45
C SER A 54 10.60 5.67 -16.11
N ASN A 55 10.38 7.01 -16.09
CA ASN A 55 10.26 7.82 -14.86
C ASN A 55 9.14 7.35 -13.88
N SER A 56 8.37 6.33 -14.24
CA SER A 56 7.44 5.59 -13.38
C SER A 56 8.16 4.68 -12.38
N THR A 57 7.99 4.91 -11.09
CA THR A 57 8.48 3.99 -10.05
C THR A 57 7.35 3.07 -9.58
N ASP A 58 7.48 1.77 -9.75
CA ASP A 58 6.55 0.82 -9.15
C ASP A 58 6.92 0.53 -7.69
N TYR A 59 5.92 0.26 -6.85
CA TYR A 59 6.07 -0.09 -5.45
C TYR A 59 5.33 -1.39 -5.15
N ARG A 60 5.96 -2.25 -4.38
CA ARG A 60 5.32 -3.45 -3.85
C ARG A 60 5.34 -3.38 -2.33
N PHE A 61 4.18 -3.56 -1.74
CA PHE A 61 3.92 -3.52 -0.32
C PHE A 61 3.68 -4.95 0.16
N TYR A 62 4.42 -5.36 1.17
CA TYR A 62 4.24 -6.63 1.85
C TYR A 62 3.74 -6.37 3.26
N PHE A 63 2.60 -6.93 3.59
CA PHE A 63 2.08 -6.94 4.96
C PHE A 63 2.49 -8.29 5.56
N THR A 64 3.36 -8.27 6.56
CA THR A 64 3.94 -9.48 7.14
C THR A 64 3.52 -9.66 8.59
N LYS A 65 3.35 -10.92 9.00
CA LYS A 65 3.15 -11.31 10.40
C LYS A 65 4.18 -12.39 10.74
N HIS A 66 5.01 -12.13 11.75
CA HIS A 66 6.10 -13.01 12.16
C HIS A 66 7.00 -13.44 10.98
N GLY A 67 7.29 -12.51 10.06
CA GLY A 67 8.12 -12.75 8.88
C GLY A 67 7.41 -13.47 7.71
N VAL A 68 6.15 -13.86 7.86
CA VAL A 68 5.36 -14.49 6.79
C VAL A 68 4.53 -13.43 6.08
N VAL A 69 4.56 -13.42 4.73
CA VAL A 69 3.74 -12.51 3.93
C VAL A 69 2.26 -12.90 4.06
N TYR A 70 1.49 -12.07 4.75
CA TYR A 70 0.04 -12.21 4.85
C TYR A 70 -0.65 -11.68 3.59
N ARG A 71 -0.14 -10.59 3.04
CA ARG A 71 -0.71 -9.95 1.85
C ARG A 71 0.35 -9.17 1.07
N GLU A 72 0.24 -9.19 -0.25
CA GLU A 72 1.04 -8.37 -1.15
C GLU A 72 0.12 -7.42 -1.91
N ILE A 73 0.55 -6.16 -2.05
CA ILE A 73 -0.13 -5.16 -2.87
C ILE A 73 0.89 -4.49 -3.78
N ARG A 74 0.58 -4.40 -5.08
CA ARG A 74 1.39 -3.67 -6.06
C ARG A 74 0.72 -2.35 -6.42
N ILE A 75 1.49 -1.26 -6.32
CA ILE A 75 1.12 0.11 -6.66
C ILE A 75 2.09 0.59 -7.73
N LYS A 76 1.60 1.00 -8.91
CA LYS A 76 2.45 1.44 -10.02
C LYS A 76 2.60 2.96 -9.98
N GLY A 77 3.76 3.51 -9.62
CA GLY A 77 3.95 4.97 -9.63
C GLY A 77 3.95 5.53 -11.06
N SER A 78 3.49 6.76 -11.22
CA SER A 78 2.98 7.42 -12.45
C SER A 78 1.53 7.07 -12.83
N ILE A 79 1.05 5.86 -12.54
CA ILE A 79 -0.35 5.46 -12.75
C ILE A 79 -1.13 5.71 -11.46
N ASP A 80 -0.59 5.23 -10.34
CA ASP A 80 -1.24 5.27 -9.04
C ASP A 80 -0.72 6.43 -8.17
N PHE A 81 0.56 6.83 -8.19
CA PHE A 81 1.06 7.95 -7.37
C PHE A 81 2.34 8.61 -7.94
N SER A 82 2.60 9.87 -7.57
CA SER A 82 3.95 10.45 -7.64
C SER A 82 4.78 10.00 -6.41
N GLY A 83 6.09 9.77 -6.57
CA GLY A 83 6.93 9.14 -5.53
C GLY A 83 6.97 9.87 -4.17
N LEU A 84 6.69 11.17 -4.13
CA LEU A 84 6.56 11.97 -2.89
C LEU A 84 5.34 11.55 -2.06
N ASN A 85 4.23 11.18 -2.71
CA ASN A 85 3.00 10.75 -2.04
C ASN A 85 3.11 9.33 -1.47
N CYS A 86 3.92 8.46 -2.07
CA CYS A 86 4.09 7.09 -1.59
C CYS A 86 4.68 7.03 -0.17
N ARG A 87 5.67 7.89 0.14
CA ARG A 87 6.28 7.92 1.48
C ARG A 87 5.29 8.40 2.54
N ALA A 88 4.51 9.44 2.24
CA ALA A 88 3.48 9.95 3.14
C ALA A 88 2.39 8.89 3.42
N ILE A 89 1.97 8.16 2.38
CA ILE A 89 1.01 7.06 2.50
C ILE A 89 1.55 5.93 3.37
N VAL A 90 2.79 5.49 3.15
CA VAL A 90 3.43 4.46 3.96
C VAL A 90 3.48 4.89 5.43
N SER A 91 3.95 6.12 5.68
CA SER A 91 4.04 6.67 7.04
C SER A 91 2.68 6.67 7.74
N GLN A 92 1.61 7.00 7.02
CA GLN A 92 0.27 7.01 7.59
C GLN A 92 -0.30 5.60 7.83
N MET A 93 -0.03 4.66 6.92
CA MET A 93 -0.39 3.26 7.12
C MET A 93 0.32 2.68 8.35
N GLN A 94 1.61 2.98 8.52
CA GLN A 94 2.38 2.58 9.70
C GLN A 94 1.80 3.18 10.98
N HIS A 95 1.49 4.48 10.98
CA HIS A 95 0.87 5.13 12.14
C HIS A 95 -0.45 4.48 12.57
N TYR A 96 -1.31 4.10 11.62
CA TYR A 96 -2.54 3.38 11.96
C TYR A 96 -2.28 1.94 12.39
N ALA A 97 -1.30 1.26 11.80
CA ALA A 97 -0.89 -0.08 12.22
C ALA A 97 -0.37 -0.10 13.66
N GLU A 98 0.47 0.87 14.04
CA GLU A 98 0.95 1.06 15.42
C GLU A 98 -0.20 1.28 16.40
N LYS A 99 -1.20 2.09 16.01
CA LYS A 99 -2.35 2.39 16.87
C LYS A 99 -3.26 1.17 17.07
N MET A 100 -3.45 0.35 16.04
CA MET A 100 -4.38 -0.77 16.06
C MET A 100 -3.74 -2.10 16.48
N ASN A 101 -2.43 -2.25 16.31
CA ASN A 101 -1.67 -3.41 16.70
C ASN A 101 -0.48 -3.00 17.57
N LYS A 102 -0.57 -3.23 18.88
CA LYS A 102 0.51 -2.95 19.85
C LYS A 102 1.79 -3.78 19.60
N GLN A 103 1.70 -4.85 18.81
CA GLN A 103 2.82 -5.68 18.42
C GLN A 103 3.46 -5.25 17.10
N PHE A 104 3.02 -4.12 16.52
CA PHE A 104 3.59 -3.61 15.29
C PHE A 104 5.04 -3.14 15.51
N ILE A 105 5.95 -3.61 14.66
CA ILE A 105 7.41 -3.44 14.80
C ILE A 105 7.96 -2.33 13.89
N GLY A 106 7.15 -1.84 12.94
CA GLY A 106 7.58 -0.86 11.94
C GLY A 106 8.05 -1.49 10.63
N GLY A 107 8.05 -0.70 9.56
CA GLY A 107 8.37 -1.19 8.21
C GLY A 107 9.82 -1.00 7.80
N LYS A 108 10.43 -2.04 7.23
CA LYS A 108 11.78 -1.97 6.61
C LYS A 108 11.67 -1.78 5.11
N ARG A 109 12.64 -1.06 4.53
CA ARG A 109 12.82 -1.02 3.07
C ARG A 109 13.43 -2.34 2.64
N ARG A 110 12.70 -3.13 1.86
CA ARG A 110 13.22 -4.40 1.33
C ARG A 110 14.26 -4.07 0.27
N ARG A 111 15.51 -4.48 0.47
CA ARG A 111 16.56 -4.36 -0.56
C ARG A 111 16.30 -5.44 -1.61
N ASN A 112 16.46 -5.08 -2.89
CA ASN A 112 16.46 -6.05 -3.99
C ASN A 112 17.50 -7.12 -3.65
N LYS A 113 17.07 -8.38 -3.60
CA LYS A 113 17.96 -9.54 -3.69
C LYS A 113 18.04 -9.95 -5.16
#